data_AF-A0A7C8MST6-F1
#
_entry.id   AF-A0A7C8MST6-F1
#
_cell.length_a   1.000
_cell.length_b   1.000
_cell.length_c   1.000
_cell.angle_alpha   90.00
_cell.angle_beta   90.00
_cell.angle_gamma   90.00
#
_symmetry.space_group_name_H-M   'P 1'
#
loop_
_entity.id
_entity.type
_entity.pdbx_description
1 polymer ?
#
loop_
_entity_poly.entity_id
_entity_poly.type
_entity_poly.pdbx_seq_one_letter_code
_entity_poly.pdbx_strand_id
1 'polypeptide(L)'
;MRFIMVPGSFMHSFLDEIESLFIPAVVVSIATILINITQYGCPHTGPWLQTVTEALFWVYLAISIAASTGMYLVLWSTQVFPIQTMTPVWVFPAYPLLLTAPLATNLISTDRVGPGDPMSNRVAIAAAAVTVQGTGFLISFMICAAFIYRLMTQKLPRDMQRPGVFISIGPPAFTVAGLVLLGQQAKDILPPNYTGQSHAVFILEILSTLLGLWLWGLSEWFFIVSVGSLWKYTRNDRSIPFQMTWWSFGQ
;
A
#
# COMPACT_ATOMS: atom_id res chain seq x y z
N MET A 1 15.37 -8.06 -19.44
CA MET A 1 16.33 -7.88 -20.56
C MET A 1 17.29 -6.70 -20.38
N ARG A 2 16.85 -5.50 -19.94
CA ARG A 2 17.73 -4.31 -19.78
C ARG A 2 18.94 -4.52 -18.82
N PHE A 3 18.77 -5.30 -17.75
CA PHE A 3 19.82 -5.52 -16.74
C PHE A 3 20.94 -6.50 -17.12
N ILE A 4 20.75 -7.29 -18.18
CA ILE A 4 21.77 -8.22 -18.69
C ILE A 4 22.67 -7.51 -19.72
N MET A 5 22.16 -6.46 -20.38
CA MET A 5 22.84 -5.79 -21.49
C MET A 5 23.73 -4.62 -21.07
N VAL A 6 23.58 -4.07 -19.85
CA VAL A 6 24.44 -2.98 -19.31
C VAL A 6 24.82 -3.27 -17.85
N PRO A 7 25.96 -3.95 -17.61
CA PRO A 7 26.44 -4.19 -16.26
C PRO A 7 26.89 -2.85 -15.65
N GLY A 8 26.23 -2.42 -14.58
CA GLY A 8 26.44 -1.11 -13.93
C GLY A 8 25.21 -0.21 -13.87
N SER A 9 24.23 -0.42 -14.77
CA SER A 9 22.96 0.34 -14.75
C SER A 9 22.09 0.01 -13.54
N PHE A 10 22.25 -1.15 -12.91
CA PHE A 10 21.46 -1.54 -11.73
C PHE A 10 21.76 -0.62 -10.53
N MET A 11 23.04 -0.44 -10.18
CA MET A 11 23.43 0.49 -9.11
C MET A 11 23.14 1.95 -9.46
N HIS A 12 23.25 2.34 -10.74
CA HIS A 12 22.90 3.70 -11.16
C HIS A 12 21.39 3.97 -11.05
N SER A 13 20.52 3.01 -11.39
CA SER A 13 19.07 3.11 -11.19
C SER A 13 18.65 3.10 -9.70
N PHE A 14 19.42 2.45 -8.81
CA PHE A 14 19.20 2.54 -7.36
C PHE A 14 19.58 3.92 -6.79
N LEU A 15 20.52 4.61 -7.43
CA LEU A 15 21.03 5.92 -7.01
C LEU A 15 20.31 7.10 -7.66
N ASP A 16 19.59 6.87 -8.77
CA ASP A 16 18.84 7.91 -9.47
C ASP A 16 17.51 8.21 -8.76
N GLU A 17 17.28 9.48 -8.44
CA GLU A 17 16.23 9.95 -7.52
C GLU A 17 14.81 9.61 -7.99
N ILE A 18 14.63 9.39 -9.30
CA ILE A 18 13.33 9.08 -9.93
C ILE A 18 13.19 7.59 -10.29
N GLU A 19 14.24 6.91 -10.79
CA GLU A 19 14.15 5.47 -11.13
C GLU A 19 14.06 4.58 -9.89
N SER A 20 14.71 4.96 -8.78
CA SER A 20 14.68 4.21 -7.52
C SER A 20 13.28 4.12 -6.90
N LEU A 21 12.45 5.15 -7.12
CA LEU A 21 11.07 5.23 -6.62
C LEU A 21 10.10 4.24 -7.30
N PHE A 22 10.49 3.63 -8.44
CA PHE A 22 9.70 2.59 -9.12
C PHE A 22 10.14 1.16 -8.78
N ILE A 23 11.27 0.98 -8.10
CA ILE A 23 11.70 -0.32 -7.57
C ILE A 23 10.64 -0.97 -6.65
N PRO A 24 9.96 -0.24 -5.74
CA PRO A 24 8.85 -0.80 -4.97
C PRO A 24 7.71 -1.35 -5.84
N ALA A 25 7.53 -0.85 -7.07
CA ALA A 25 6.47 -1.31 -7.97
C ALA A 25 6.62 -2.80 -8.34
N VAL A 26 7.86 -3.32 -8.36
CA VAL A 26 8.11 -4.76 -8.55
C VAL A 26 7.55 -5.54 -7.37
N VAL A 27 7.77 -5.08 -6.13
CA VAL A 27 7.24 -5.74 -4.93
C VAL A 27 5.71 -5.65 -4.90
N VAL A 28 5.15 -4.50 -5.25
CA VAL A 28 3.69 -4.30 -5.41
C VAL A 28 3.10 -5.27 -6.46
N SER A 29 3.80 -5.48 -7.58
CA SER A 29 3.35 -6.40 -8.62
C SER A 29 3.32 -7.86 -8.14
N ILE A 30 4.30 -8.26 -7.33
CA ILE A 30 4.31 -9.58 -6.69
C ILE A 30 3.09 -9.72 -5.76
N ALA A 31 2.79 -8.69 -4.97
CA ALA A 31 1.63 -8.67 -4.08
C ALA A 31 0.31 -8.90 -4.85
N THR A 32 0.14 -8.19 -5.97
CA THR A 32 -1.05 -8.30 -6.82
C THR A 32 -1.14 -9.66 -7.48
N ILE A 33 -0.02 -10.24 -7.93
CA ILE A 33 -0.01 -11.62 -8.45
C ILE A 33 -0.45 -12.60 -7.36
N LEU A 34 0.06 -12.49 -6.13
CA LEU A 34 -0.35 -13.34 -5.02
C LEU A 34 -1.83 -13.18 -4.65
N ILE A 35 -2.35 -11.96 -4.68
CA ILE A 35 -3.79 -11.69 -4.51
C ILE A 35 -4.61 -12.41 -5.60
N ASN A 36 -4.17 -12.35 -6.86
CA ASN A 36 -4.88 -13.07 -7.94
C ASN A 36 -4.78 -14.59 -7.79
N ILE A 37 -3.64 -15.12 -7.35
CA ILE A 37 -3.47 -16.56 -7.08
C ILE A 37 -4.38 -17.01 -5.95
N THR A 38 -4.46 -16.25 -4.86
CA THR A 38 -5.40 -16.56 -3.76
C THR A 38 -6.85 -16.49 -4.23
N GLN A 39 -7.24 -15.43 -4.93
CA GLN A 39 -8.62 -15.19 -5.31
C GLN A 39 -9.13 -16.17 -6.38
N TYR A 40 -8.32 -16.51 -7.39
CA TYR A 40 -8.74 -17.36 -8.52
C TYR A 40 -8.14 -18.77 -8.48
N GLY A 41 -6.95 -18.95 -7.92
CA GLY A 41 -6.27 -20.24 -7.88
C GLY A 41 -6.75 -21.13 -6.72
N CYS A 42 -6.79 -20.61 -5.50
CA CYS A 42 -7.16 -21.38 -4.31
C CYS A 42 -8.57 -22.01 -4.40
N PRO A 43 -9.61 -21.32 -4.92
CA PRO A 43 -10.95 -21.91 -5.01
C PRO A 43 -11.07 -23.11 -5.95
N HIS A 44 -10.14 -23.28 -6.90
CA HIS A 44 -10.19 -24.33 -7.92
C HIS A 44 -9.08 -25.38 -7.79
N THR A 45 -8.19 -25.22 -6.81
CA THR A 45 -7.02 -26.09 -6.59
C THR A 45 -7.11 -26.81 -5.25
N GLY A 46 -6.36 -27.89 -5.07
CA GLY A 46 -6.31 -28.63 -3.81
C GLY A 46 -5.62 -27.87 -2.65
N PRO A 47 -5.65 -28.41 -1.42
CA PRO A 47 -5.16 -27.74 -0.20
C PRO A 47 -3.69 -27.30 -0.24
N TRP A 48 -2.87 -27.94 -1.08
CA TRP A 48 -1.44 -27.63 -1.22
C TRP A 48 -1.17 -26.18 -1.64
N LEU A 49 -2.03 -25.61 -2.51
CA LEU A 49 -1.84 -24.24 -3.00
C LEU A 49 -2.04 -23.23 -1.87
N GLN A 50 -2.94 -23.55 -0.94
CA GLN A 50 -3.21 -22.71 0.21
C GLN A 50 -2.00 -22.66 1.15
N THR A 51 -1.38 -23.80 1.47
CA THR A 51 -0.16 -23.88 2.30
C THR A 51 1.00 -23.12 1.65
N VAL A 52 1.17 -23.25 0.33
CA VAL A 52 2.20 -22.51 -0.41
C VAL A 52 1.95 -21.01 -0.34
N THR A 53 0.69 -20.58 -0.48
CA THR A 53 0.37 -19.16 -0.50
C THR A 53 0.49 -18.52 0.89
N GLU A 54 0.22 -19.27 1.96
CA GLU A 54 0.50 -18.85 3.33
C GLU A 54 2.01 -18.67 3.58
N ALA A 55 2.86 -19.60 3.11
CA ALA A 55 4.30 -19.43 3.19
C ALA A 55 4.77 -18.19 2.40
N LEU A 56 4.23 -17.99 1.19
CA LEU A 56 4.52 -16.82 0.36
C LEU A 56 4.07 -15.51 0.99
N PHE A 57 2.99 -15.50 1.78
CA PHE A 57 2.55 -14.33 2.54
C PHE A 57 3.62 -13.86 3.52
N TRP A 58 4.19 -14.77 4.33
CA TRP A 58 5.24 -14.42 5.29
C TRP A 58 6.52 -13.95 4.59
N VAL A 59 6.88 -14.60 3.48
CA VAL A 59 8.02 -14.16 2.65
C VAL A 59 7.77 -12.76 2.08
N TYR A 60 6.57 -12.51 1.55
CA TYR A 60 6.19 -11.20 1.03
C TYR A 60 6.23 -10.12 2.12
N LEU A 61 5.76 -10.43 3.33
CA LEU A 61 5.78 -9.52 4.47
C LEU A 61 7.23 -9.13 4.82
N ALA A 62 8.13 -10.11 4.93
CA ALA A 62 9.55 -9.86 5.20
C ALA A 62 10.21 -9.03 4.09
N ILE A 63 9.97 -9.38 2.83
CA ILE A 63 10.49 -8.64 1.66
C ILE A 63 9.95 -7.21 1.65
N SER A 64 8.67 -6.99 1.94
CA SER A 64 8.06 -5.66 1.94
C SER A 64 8.67 -4.75 3.01
N ILE A 65 8.88 -5.27 4.22
CA ILE A 65 9.55 -4.54 5.31
C ILE A 65 11.00 -4.24 4.94
N ALA A 66 11.73 -5.23 4.44
CA ALA A 66 13.13 -5.08 4.06
C ALA A 66 13.29 -4.08 2.89
N ALA A 67 12.42 -4.16 1.89
CA ALA A 67 12.43 -3.26 0.74
C ALA A 67 12.10 -1.82 1.15
N SER A 68 11.04 -1.60 1.93
CA SER A 68 10.67 -0.27 2.43
C SER A 68 11.79 0.32 3.30
N THR A 69 12.27 -0.44 4.29
CA THR A 69 13.32 0.02 5.22
C THR A 69 14.64 0.28 4.48
N GLY A 70 15.05 -0.64 3.60
CA GLY A 70 16.26 -0.49 2.80
C GLY A 70 16.22 0.74 1.91
N MET A 71 15.08 0.99 1.25
CA MET A 71 14.91 2.18 0.42
C MET A 71 14.97 3.46 1.24
N TYR A 72 14.26 3.57 2.36
CA TYR A 72 14.34 4.76 3.22
C TYR A 72 15.75 4.98 3.79
N LEU A 73 16.45 3.92 4.17
CA LEU A 73 17.84 4.02 4.65
C LEU A 73 18.80 4.51 3.56
N VAL A 74 18.68 3.99 2.33
CA VAL A 74 19.47 4.48 1.18
C VAL A 74 19.12 5.94 0.89
N LEU A 75 17.83 6.28 0.91
CA LEU A 75 17.34 7.63 0.66
C LEU A 75 17.97 8.62 1.66
N TRP A 76 17.90 8.33 2.97
CA TRP A 76 18.44 9.19 4.02
C TRP A 76 19.98 9.22 4.07
N SER A 77 20.65 8.16 3.64
CA SER A 77 22.12 8.06 3.67
C SER A 77 22.77 8.78 2.49
N THR A 78 22.12 8.76 1.32
CA THR A 78 22.76 9.15 0.05
C THR A 78 22.33 10.53 -0.45
N GLN A 79 21.15 11.00 -0.05
CA GLN A 79 20.54 12.20 -0.62
C GLN A 79 20.28 13.25 0.46
N VAL A 80 20.67 14.50 0.19
CA VAL A 80 20.29 15.65 1.02
C VAL A 80 18.98 16.20 0.48
N PHE A 81 17.94 16.11 1.29
CA PHE A 81 16.61 16.55 0.92
C PHE A 81 16.25 17.91 1.51
N PRO A 82 16.47 19.02 0.79
CA PRO A 82 15.85 20.27 1.17
C PRO A 82 14.32 20.13 1.05
N ILE A 83 13.57 20.63 2.05
CA ILE A 83 12.09 20.58 2.11
C ILE A 83 11.43 21.09 0.81
N GLN A 84 12.12 21.95 0.06
CA GLN A 84 11.67 22.49 -1.21
C GLN A 84 11.54 21.46 -2.34
N THR A 85 12.28 20.35 -2.30
CA THR A 85 12.22 19.28 -3.32
C THR A 85 11.31 18.12 -2.93
N MET A 86 10.67 18.18 -1.75
CA MET A 86 9.82 17.09 -1.27
C MET A 86 8.64 16.83 -2.23
N THR A 87 8.53 15.59 -2.71
CA THR A 87 7.47 15.15 -3.61
C THR A 87 6.60 14.07 -2.95
N PRO A 88 5.31 14.00 -3.30
CA PRO A 88 4.41 12.95 -2.80
C PRO A 88 4.81 11.55 -3.29
N VAL A 89 5.70 11.45 -4.29
CA VAL A 89 6.25 10.20 -4.80
C VAL A 89 7.06 9.46 -3.73
N TRP A 90 7.55 10.15 -2.70
CA TRP A 90 8.30 9.48 -1.62
C TRP A 90 7.47 8.52 -0.77
N VAL A 91 6.15 8.49 -0.97
CA VAL A 91 5.28 7.48 -0.36
C VAL A 91 5.45 6.10 -1.01
N PHE A 92 5.89 6.00 -2.28
CA PHE A 92 5.98 4.73 -3.02
C PHE A 92 6.71 3.60 -2.31
N PRO A 93 7.87 3.80 -1.65
CA PRO A 93 8.53 2.76 -0.89
C PRO A 93 7.68 2.11 0.21
N ALA A 94 6.67 2.81 0.74
CA ALA A 94 5.73 2.28 1.73
C ALA A 94 4.52 1.54 1.11
N TYR A 95 4.27 1.67 -0.19
CA TYR A 95 3.14 1.01 -0.86
C TYR A 95 3.12 -0.53 -0.74
N PRO A 96 4.26 -1.25 -0.84
CA PRO A 96 4.28 -2.70 -0.60
C PRO A 96 3.68 -3.11 0.75
N LEU A 97 3.89 -2.29 1.80
CA LEU A 97 3.34 -2.54 3.12
C LEU A 97 1.81 -2.40 3.13
N LEU A 98 1.25 -1.49 2.34
CA LEU A 98 -0.18 -1.22 2.28
C LEU A 98 -1.00 -2.37 1.67
N LEU A 99 -0.38 -3.17 0.78
CA LEU A 99 -1.01 -4.33 0.13
C LEU A 99 -1.07 -5.59 1.01
N THR A 100 -0.42 -5.58 2.17
CA THR A 100 -0.39 -6.75 3.06
C THR A 100 -1.77 -7.14 3.59
N ALA A 101 -2.63 -6.19 3.93
CA ALA A 101 -3.97 -6.48 4.44
C ALA A 101 -4.95 -7.00 3.37
N PRO A 102 -5.03 -6.43 2.15
CA PRO A 102 -5.77 -7.05 1.05
C PRO A 102 -5.31 -8.48 0.74
N LEU A 103 -4.00 -8.74 0.77
CA LEU A 103 -3.45 -10.08 0.57
C LEU A 103 -3.86 -11.04 1.69
N ALA A 104 -3.73 -10.63 2.95
CA ALA A 104 -4.16 -11.42 4.11
C ALA A 104 -5.65 -11.73 4.08
N THR A 105 -6.48 -10.74 3.74
CA THR A 105 -7.93 -10.91 3.58
C THR A 105 -8.25 -11.98 2.54
N ASN A 106 -7.65 -11.89 1.34
CA ASN A 106 -7.95 -12.85 0.28
C ASN A 106 -7.52 -14.26 0.67
N LEU A 107 -6.36 -14.40 1.33
CA LEU A 107 -5.89 -15.66 1.88
C LEU A 107 -6.88 -16.25 2.91
N ILE A 108 -7.38 -15.43 3.84
CA ILE A 108 -8.32 -15.87 4.88
C ILE A 108 -9.69 -16.24 4.29
N SER A 109 -10.24 -15.48 3.33
CA SER A 109 -11.53 -15.85 2.67
C SER A 109 -11.46 -17.17 1.90
N THR A 110 -10.30 -17.48 1.34
CA THR A 110 -10.14 -18.63 0.44
C THR A 110 -9.68 -19.87 1.19
N ASP A 111 -9.41 -19.73 2.49
CA ASP A 111 -9.04 -20.82 3.37
C ASP A 111 -10.23 -21.79 3.55
N ARG A 112 -10.11 -22.96 2.93
CA ARG A 112 -11.07 -24.06 3.05
C ARG A 112 -10.64 -25.12 4.06
N VAL A 113 -9.46 -24.96 4.64
CA VAL A 113 -8.97 -25.82 5.69
C VAL A 113 -9.69 -25.40 6.96
N GLY A 114 -10.44 -26.32 7.57
CA GLY A 114 -11.34 -25.99 8.68
C GLY A 114 -10.63 -25.39 9.89
N PRO A 115 -11.38 -24.90 10.91
CA PRO A 115 -10.87 -24.19 12.09
C PRO A 115 -9.93 -24.99 13.04
N GLY A 116 -9.34 -26.10 12.59
CA GLY A 116 -8.58 -27.05 13.41
C GLY A 116 -7.23 -27.48 12.81
N ASP A 117 -6.77 -26.89 11.71
CA ASP A 117 -5.41 -27.18 11.23
C ASP A 117 -4.38 -26.32 12.00
N PRO A 118 -3.45 -26.94 12.75
CA PRO A 118 -2.45 -26.22 13.54
C PRO A 118 -1.51 -25.33 12.72
N MET A 119 -1.51 -25.45 11.40
CA MET A 119 -0.61 -24.70 10.51
C MET A 119 -1.07 -23.26 10.25
N SER A 120 -2.40 -22.98 10.22
CA SER A 120 -2.91 -21.67 9.78
C SER A 120 -3.41 -20.83 10.95
N ASN A 121 -2.51 -20.02 11.51
CA ASN A 121 -2.88 -19.07 12.56
C ASN A 121 -3.46 -17.79 11.93
N ARG A 122 -4.75 -17.85 11.56
CA ARG A 122 -5.50 -16.73 10.96
C ARG A 122 -5.41 -15.45 11.76
N VAL A 123 -5.41 -15.55 13.09
CA VAL A 123 -5.24 -14.40 14.00
C VAL A 123 -3.86 -13.78 13.83
N ALA A 124 -2.79 -14.58 13.73
CA ALA A 124 -1.44 -14.07 13.51
C ALA A 124 -1.29 -13.42 12.14
N ILE A 125 -1.86 -14.01 11.08
CA ILE A 125 -1.86 -13.43 9.73
C ILE A 125 -2.57 -12.08 9.72
N ALA A 126 -3.78 -12.01 10.29
CA ALA A 126 -4.54 -10.77 10.38
C ALA A 126 -3.82 -9.70 11.22
N ALA A 127 -3.28 -10.07 12.38
CA ALA A 127 -2.56 -9.15 13.26
C ALA A 127 -1.27 -8.62 12.62
N ALA A 128 -0.50 -9.48 11.95
CA ALA A 128 0.70 -9.09 11.22
C ALA A 128 0.35 -8.16 10.05
N ALA A 129 -0.70 -8.48 9.29
CA ALA A 129 -1.15 -7.65 8.17
C ALA A 129 -1.63 -6.27 8.61
N VAL A 130 -2.43 -6.18 9.67
CA VAL A 130 -2.88 -4.90 10.24
C VAL A 130 -1.69 -4.07 10.75
N THR A 131 -0.72 -4.70 11.41
CA THR A 131 0.45 -4.01 11.94
C THR A 131 1.33 -3.45 10.83
N VAL A 132 1.61 -4.25 9.79
CA VAL A 132 2.45 -3.84 8.67
C VAL A 132 1.75 -2.81 7.79
N GLN A 133 0.48 -3.02 7.46
CA GLN A 133 -0.32 -2.02 6.74
C GLN A 133 -0.42 -0.71 7.53
N GLY A 134 -0.67 -0.77 8.84
CA GLY A 134 -0.74 0.40 9.71
C GLY A 134 0.58 1.17 9.73
N THR A 135 1.71 0.47 9.76
CA THR A 135 3.04 1.08 9.64
C THR A 135 3.20 1.80 8.30
N GLY A 136 2.82 1.15 7.18
CA GLY A 136 2.82 1.76 5.85
C GLY A 136 1.96 3.02 5.77
N PHE A 137 0.77 2.98 6.38
CA PHE A 137 -0.15 4.12 6.45
C PHE A 137 0.45 5.28 7.25
N LEU A 138 1.01 5.02 8.44
CA LEU A 138 1.61 6.05 9.29
C LEU A 138 2.79 6.75 8.60
N ILE A 139 3.66 5.99 7.93
CA ILE A 139 4.77 6.55 7.14
C ILE A 139 4.22 7.45 6.02
N SER A 140 3.23 6.95 5.28
CA SER A 140 2.57 7.70 4.21
C SER A 140 1.93 8.99 4.74
N PHE A 141 1.28 8.94 5.90
CA PHE A 141 0.64 10.08 6.54
C PHE A 141 1.66 11.18 6.92
N MET A 142 2.80 10.79 7.49
CA MET A 142 3.88 11.75 7.81
C MET A 142 4.44 12.44 6.57
N ILE A 143 4.62 11.69 5.47
CA ILE A 143 5.10 12.24 4.19
C ILE A 143 4.05 13.18 3.59
N CYS A 144 2.77 12.81 3.61
CA CYS A 144 1.68 13.67 3.14
C CYS A 144 1.59 14.97 3.97
N ALA A 145 1.74 14.90 5.30
CA ALA A 145 1.73 16.08 6.17
C ALA A 145 2.89 17.04 5.84
N ALA A 146 4.10 16.52 5.65
CA ALA A 146 5.25 17.32 5.26
C ALA A 146 5.10 17.90 3.83
N PHE A 147 4.46 17.18 2.92
CA PHE A 147 4.10 17.69 1.60
C PHE A 147 3.09 18.85 1.67
N ILE A 148 2.07 18.77 2.53
CA ILE A 148 1.15 19.89 2.78
C ILE A 148 1.91 21.11 3.34
N TYR A 149 2.81 20.90 4.29
CA TYR A 149 3.65 21.97 4.83
C TYR A 149 4.51 22.65 3.75
N ARG A 150 5.07 21.86 2.81
CA ARG A 150 5.75 22.39 1.63
C ARG A 150 4.81 23.25 0.77
N LEU A 151 3.58 22.79 0.51
CA LEU A 151 2.59 23.56 -0.27
C LEU A 151 2.19 24.88 0.41
N MET A 152 2.24 24.95 1.74
CA MET A 152 1.98 26.20 2.48
C MET A 152 3.15 27.19 2.39
N THR A 153 4.39 26.69 2.31
CA THR A 153 5.61 27.52 2.31
C THR A 153 6.12 27.87 0.91
N GLN A 154 5.80 27.05 -0.10
CA GLN A 154 6.18 27.23 -1.50
C GLN A 154 4.92 27.14 -2.37
N LYS A 155 4.78 28.03 -3.36
CA LYS A 155 3.67 27.94 -4.33
C LYS A 155 3.71 26.59 -5.06
N LEU A 156 2.55 26.13 -5.56
CA LEU A 156 2.39 24.85 -6.27
C LEU A 156 3.59 24.51 -7.19
N PRO A 157 4.18 23.31 -7.09
CA PRO A 157 5.35 22.91 -7.86
C PRO A 157 5.13 23.09 -9.37
N ARG A 158 6.22 23.37 -10.12
CA ARG A 158 6.21 23.52 -11.59
C ARG A 158 5.67 22.26 -12.29
N ASP A 159 5.15 22.47 -13.49
CA ASP A 159 4.20 21.64 -14.26
C ASP A 159 4.45 20.12 -14.37
N MET A 160 5.63 19.59 -14.02
CA MET A 160 6.05 18.20 -14.26
C MET A 160 5.81 17.21 -13.08
N GLN A 161 5.57 17.70 -11.85
CA GLN A 161 5.41 16.85 -10.65
C GLN A 161 3.95 16.74 -10.16
N ARG A 162 2.98 17.29 -10.91
CA ARG A 162 1.61 17.53 -10.44
C ARG A 162 0.67 16.32 -10.42
N PRO A 163 0.76 15.33 -11.32
CA PRO A 163 0.00 14.09 -11.14
C PRO A 163 0.45 13.29 -9.90
N GLY A 164 1.60 13.66 -9.32
CA GLY A 164 2.06 13.15 -8.03
C GLY A 164 1.11 13.45 -6.87
N VAL A 165 0.28 14.49 -6.93
CA VAL A 165 -0.67 14.81 -5.85
C VAL A 165 -1.72 13.71 -5.69
N PHE A 166 -2.10 13.01 -6.77
CA PHE A 166 -3.03 11.88 -6.72
C PHE A 166 -2.45 10.67 -5.97
N ILE A 167 -1.13 10.54 -5.90
CA ILE A 167 -0.43 9.44 -5.21
C ILE A 167 -0.63 9.52 -3.69
N SER A 168 -1.03 10.69 -3.16
CA SER A 168 -1.40 10.85 -1.75
C SER A 168 -2.79 10.29 -1.40
N ILE A 169 -3.64 9.98 -2.38
CA ILE A 169 -4.98 9.40 -2.18
C ILE A 169 -4.89 7.89 -1.93
N GLY A 170 -3.93 7.23 -2.58
CA GLY A 170 -3.74 5.78 -2.50
C GLY A 170 -3.62 5.24 -1.06
N PRO A 171 -2.74 5.78 -0.20
CA PRO A 171 -2.52 5.23 1.13
C PRO A 171 -3.77 5.12 2.01
N PRO A 172 -4.56 6.19 2.25
CA PRO A 172 -5.79 6.04 3.01
C PRO A 172 -6.80 5.12 2.31
N ALA A 173 -6.91 5.15 0.97
CA ALA A 173 -7.83 4.27 0.24
C ALA A 173 -7.49 2.77 0.41
N PHE A 174 -6.21 2.40 0.26
CA PHE A 174 -5.75 1.02 0.47
C PHE A 174 -5.91 0.58 1.93
N THR A 175 -5.67 1.47 2.89
CA THR A 175 -5.88 1.18 4.32
C THR A 175 -7.35 0.96 4.65
N VAL A 176 -8.26 1.78 4.11
CA VAL A 176 -9.71 1.58 4.26
C VAL A 176 -10.12 0.23 3.70
N ALA A 177 -9.71 -0.07 2.47
CA ALA A 177 -10.03 -1.35 1.83
C ALA A 177 -9.51 -2.52 2.67
N GLY A 178 -8.26 -2.50 3.13
CA GLY A 178 -7.68 -3.55 3.95
C GLY A 178 -8.38 -3.75 5.30
N LEU A 179 -8.63 -2.66 6.04
CA LEU A 179 -9.26 -2.73 7.35
C LEU A 179 -10.72 -3.19 7.28
N VAL A 180 -11.51 -2.66 6.35
CA VAL A 180 -12.92 -3.03 6.20
C VAL A 180 -13.05 -4.47 5.74
N LEU A 181 -12.22 -4.91 4.78
CA LEU A 181 -12.24 -6.28 4.30
C LEU A 181 -11.84 -7.30 5.39
N LEU A 182 -10.79 -7.02 6.16
CA LEU A 182 -10.42 -7.85 7.32
C LEU A 182 -11.52 -7.84 8.40
N GLY A 183 -12.15 -6.68 8.62
CA GLY A 183 -13.26 -6.52 9.54
C GLY A 183 -14.46 -7.40 9.19
N GLN A 184 -14.83 -7.46 7.91
CA GLN A 184 -15.90 -8.32 7.40
C GLN A 184 -15.61 -9.82 7.59
N GLN A 185 -14.32 -10.20 7.67
CA GLN A 185 -13.87 -11.57 7.92
C GLN A 185 -13.60 -11.86 9.41
N ALA A 186 -13.99 -10.97 10.33
CA ALA A 186 -13.72 -11.16 11.76
C ALA A 186 -14.28 -12.49 12.31
N LYS A 187 -15.38 -13.01 11.74
CA LYS A 187 -15.95 -14.33 12.10
C LYS A 187 -15.03 -15.50 11.77
N ASP A 188 -14.29 -15.39 10.67
CA ASP A 188 -13.40 -16.45 10.19
C ASP A 188 -12.00 -16.35 10.80
N ILE A 189 -11.62 -15.16 11.27
CA ILE A 189 -10.34 -14.87 11.91
C ILE A 189 -10.36 -15.28 13.38
N LEU A 190 -11.42 -14.91 14.13
CA LEU A 190 -11.48 -15.13 15.57
C LEU A 190 -12.20 -16.44 15.91
N PRO A 191 -11.60 -17.33 16.71
CA PRO A 191 -12.29 -18.52 17.18
C PRO A 191 -13.49 -18.13 18.07
N PRO A 192 -14.53 -19.00 18.15
CA PRO A 192 -15.63 -18.78 19.07
C PRO A 192 -15.09 -18.64 20.50
N ASN A 193 -15.47 -17.57 21.20
CA ASN A 193 -14.97 -17.19 22.53
C ASN A 193 -13.49 -16.79 22.59
N TYR A 194 -12.95 -16.15 21.56
CA TYR A 194 -11.65 -15.49 21.67
C TYR A 194 -11.63 -14.53 22.89
N THR A 195 -10.69 -14.75 23.81
CA THR A 195 -10.57 -14.03 25.11
C THR A 195 -11.79 -14.12 26.04
N GLY A 196 -12.69 -15.09 25.84
CA GLY A 196 -13.88 -15.29 26.69
C GLY A 196 -15.01 -14.29 26.46
N GLN A 197 -14.95 -13.50 25.38
CA GLN A 197 -15.94 -12.47 25.04
C GLN A 197 -16.77 -12.91 23.84
N SER A 198 -18.09 -13.02 24.00
CA SER A 198 -19.02 -13.41 22.93
C SER A 198 -19.21 -12.31 21.86
N HIS A 199 -18.90 -11.05 22.19
CA HIS A 199 -19.14 -9.89 21.32
C HIS A 199 -17.91 -9.43 20.52
N ALA A 200 -16.76 -10.10 20.63
CA ALA A 200 -15.50 -9.66 20.04
C ALA A 200 -15.58 -9.44 18.51
N VAL A 201 -16.24 -10.35 17.80
CA VAL A 201 -16.44 -10.27 16.34
C VAL A 201 -17.26 -9.04 15.95
N PHE A 202 -18.40 -8.82 16.61
CA PHE A 202 -19.29 -7.69 16.32
C PHE A 202 -18.61 -6.35 16.58
N ILE A 203 -17.83 -6.25 17.66
CA ILE A 203 -17.07 -5.04 17.98
C ILE A 203 -16.02 -4.76 16.88
N LEU A 204 -15.33 -5.78 16.37
CA LEU A 204 -14.34 -5.60 15.31
C LEU A 204 -14.96 -5.22 13.96
N GLU A 205 -16.13 -5.78 13.60
CA GLU A 205 -16.88 -5.38 12.40
C GLU A 205 -17.29 -3.89 12.46
N ILE A 206 -17.77 -3.42 13.62
CA ILE A 206 -18.14 -2.01 13.79
C ILE A 206 -16.91 -1.11 13.77
N LEU A 207 -15.85 -1.46 14.52
CA LEU A 207 -14.64 -0.66 14.61
C LEU A 207 -13.95 -0.52 13.26
N SER A 208 -13.82 -1.61 12.50
CA SER A 208 -13.24 -1.59 11.16
C SER A 208 -14.03 -0.70 10.20
N THR A 209 -15.37 -0.74 10.26
CA THR A 209 -16.24 0.13 9.47
C THR A 209 -16.10 1.60 9.87
N LEU A 210 -16.06 1.90 11.18
CA LEU A 210 -15.93 3.27 11.68
C LEU A 210 -14.55 3.87 11.33
N LEU A 211 -13.49 3.10 11.52
CA LEU A 211 -12.13 3.50 11.14
C LEU A 211 -12.00 3.65 9.62
N GLY A 212 -12.63 2.76 8.86
CA GLY A 212 -12.75 2.85 7.41
C GLY A 212 -13.43 4.14 6.97
N LEU A 213 -14.56 4.50 7.57
CA LEU A 213 -15.28 5.73 7.27
C LEU A 213 -14.46 6.98 7.63
N TRP A 214 -13.75 6.95 8.75
CA TRP A 214 -12.87 8.05 9.18
C TRP A 214 -11.72 8.29 8.20
N LEU A 215 -11.01 7.22 7.80
CA LEU A 215 -9.92 7.29 6.82
C LEU A 215 -10.43 7.59 5.40
N TRP A 216 -11.65 7.18 5.06
CA TRP A 216 -12.28 7.51 3.80
C TRP A 216 -12.48 9.01 3.63
N GLY A 217 -12.92 9.71 4.68
CA GLY A 217 -13.02 11.18 4.67
C GLY A 217 -11.69 11.89 4.40
N LEU A 218 -10.56 11.33 4.88
CA LEU A 218 -9.23 11.84 4.55
C LEU A 218 -8.90 11.65 3.06
N SER A 219 -9.25 10.48 2.50
CA SER A 219 -9.07 10.18 1.08
C SER A 219 -9.88 11.13 0.18
N GLU A 220 -11.15 11.37 0.51
CA GLU A 220 -12.00 12.33 -0.21
C GLU A 220 -11.42 13.75 -0.19
N TRP A 221 -10.90 14.18 0.95
CA TRP A 221 -10.29 15.50 1.06
C TRP A 221 -9.07 15.63 0.12
N PHE A 222 -8.18 14.65 0.10
CA PHE A 222 -7.05 14.62 -0.83
C PHE A 222 -7.50 14.55 -2.29
N PHE A 223 -8.59 13.83 -2.57
CA PHE A 223 -9.19 13.78 -3.91
C PHE A 223 -9.68 15.17 -4.37
N ILE A 224 -10.42 15.88 -3.53
CA ILE A 224 -10.91 17.24 -3.84
C ILE A 224 -9.73 18.21 -4.06
N VAL A 225 -8.69 18.15 -3.22
CA VAL A 225 -7.48 18.96 -3.38
C VAL A 225 -6.77 18.66 -4.70
N SER A 226 -6.67 17.37 -5.06
CA SER A 226 -6.06 16.93 -6.31
C SER A 226 -6.85 17.41 -7.53
N VAL A 227 -8.18 17.26 -7.52
CA VAL A 227 -9.07 17.74 -8.58
C VAL A 227 -9.01 19.27 -8.71
N GLY A 228 -9.03 20.01 -7.60
CA GLY A 228 -8.89 21.47 -7.59
C GLY A 228 -7.55 21.94 -8.18
N SER A 229 -6.48 21.19 -7.96
CA SER A 229 -5.17 21.48 -8.55
C SER A 229 -5.17 21.31 -10.08
N LEU A 230 -5.92 20.33 -10.60
CA LEU A 230 -6.06 20.05 -12.04
C LEU A 230 -7.01 21.05 -12.72
N TRP A 231 -8.15 21.35 -12.10
CA TRP A 231 -9.17 22.27 -12.62
C TRP A 231 -8.63 23.68 -12.88
N LYS A 232 -7.74 24.17 -12.01
CA LYS A 232 -7.09 25.48 -12.16
C LYS A 232 -6.26 25.58 -13.44
N TYR A 233 -5.84 24.46 -14.02
CA TYR A 233 -5.00 24.41 -15.23
C TYR A 233 -5.80 24.21 -16.52
N THR A 234 -6.89 23.42 -16.50
CA THR A 234 -7.80 23.27 -17.65
C THR A 234 -8.41 24.61 -18.08
N ARG A 235 -8.50 25.58 -17.16
CA ARG A 235 -8.95 26.95 -17.45
C ARG A 235 -7.89 27.83 -18.14
N ASN A 236 -6.62 27.43 -18.13
CA ASN A 236 -5.49 28.28 -18.56
C ASN A 236 -4.82 27.81 -19.87
N ASP A 237 -5.50 26.96 -20.64
CA ASP A 237 -5.19 26.58 -22.03
C ASP A 237 -3.71 26.25 -22.30
N ARG A 238 -3.12 25.41 -21.44
CA ARG A 238 -1.78 24.86 -21.68
C ARG A 238 -1.93 23.35 -21.89
N SER A 239 -1.50 22.89 -23.06
CA SER A 239 -1.45 21.47 -23.41
C SER A 239 -0.68 20.69 -22.34
N ILE A 240 -1.33 19.72 -21.70
CA ILE A 240 -0.69 18.80 -20.76
C ILE A 240 0.00 17.73 -21.63
N PRO A 241 1.34 17.67 -21.73
CA PRO A 241 1.99 16.59 -22.45
C PRO A 241 1.67 15.25 -21.76
N PHE A 242 1.28 14.25 -22.53
CA PHE A 242 1.00 12.90 -22.05
C PHE A 242 2.31 12.30 -21.52
N GLN A 243 2.38 11.99 -20.22
CA GLN A 243 3.58 11.46 -19.56
C GLN A 243 3.24 10.27 -18.65
N MET A 244 4.23 9.44 -18.33
CA MET A 244 4.08 8.22 -17.51
C MET A 244 3.42 8.44 -16.13
N THR A 245 3.36 9.67 -15.65
CA THR A 245 2.65 10.03 -14.42
C THR A 245 1.12 9.97 -14.54
N TRP A 246 0.53 9.82 -15.73
CA TRP A 246 -0.91 9.57 -15.90
C TRP A 246 -1.36 8.22 -15.29
N TRP A 247 -0.45 7.27 -15.11
CA TRP A 247 -0.77 6.00 -14.45
C TRP A 247 -1.09 6.14 -12.96
N SER A 248 -0.85 7.30 -12.32
CA SER A 248 -1.30 7.58 -10.95
C SER A 248 -2.81 7.81 -10.82
N PHE A 249 -3.53 8.03 -11.92
CA PHE A 249 -5.00 8.09 -11.93
C PHE A 249 -5.67 6.71 -11.86
N GLY A 250 -4.91 5.63 -12.11
CA GLY A 250 -5.44 4.27 -12.24
C GLY A 250 -5.12 3.32 -11.07
N GLN A 251 -4.52 3.83 -9.98
CA GLN A 251 -4.41 3.11 -8.70
C GLN A 251 -5.54 3.51 -7.77
#